data_AF-A0A4Z0Z7A8-F1
#
_entry.id   AF-A0A4Z0Z7A8-F1
#
_cell.length_a   1.000
_cell.length_b   1.000
_cell.length_c   1.000
_cell.angle_alpha   90.00
_cell.angle_beta   90.00
_cell.angle_gamma   90.00
#
_symmetry.space_group_name_H-M   'P 1'
#
loop_
_entity.id
_entity.type
_entity.pdbx_description
1 polymer ?
#
loop_
_entity_poly.entity_id
_entity_poly.type
_entity_poly.pdbx_seq_one_letter_code
_entity_poly.pdbx_strand_id
1 'polypeptide(L)'
;MPSGRNDGARLSQDNSIYRGVLPVLPPDGALEKPSRKNAATAASAAGVRALSAQAIAFYFRAPVKAFFRTRVDYLAYARVVHQAQTELLARAVASDHTSSRLGLTLKQGWQWARGTTPGLLTTVIQQQGWSVVPQQILPPLIANVGVGAILYTSYLQILGQLHEESSRPTQRVFPPPEPIHTFTAGFLAGSIQSVVAAPLDAIQARYNHHDLVQGNGDKPRSIWSFSAEKLREIGVRGVFSGWGLSFLKDSFGSAVFFSTFEYVKAQGYYKFITWYYSGLNQDTVDVLARKRPSSQDENKPVVIRPHYAIEPMFLLLAGIGASFAQQVLLHPLSYIQIKHWDNLEDLDAKTEKVRAATTDKPRRRWGMLRAYYHAYQATWTQCTSEAALERKGTIRWLYRGFWWNTLR
;
A
#
# COMPACT_ATOMS: atom_id res chain seq x y z
N MET A 1 -58.00 62.17 7.52
CA MET A 1 -59.21 61.85 8.30
C MET A 1 -60.42 61.98 7.38
N PRO A 2 -61.45 61.12 7.48
CA PRO A 2 -61.63 59.98 8.40
C PRO A 2 -61.74 58.61 7.67
N SER A 3 -62.14 57.60 8.44
CA SER A 3 -62.68 56.24 8.21
C SER A 3 -63.07 55.72 6.80
N GLY A 4 -63.16 54.40 6.56
CA GLY A 4 -62.75 53.26 7.42
C GLY A 4 -63.63 51.99 7.33
N ARG A 5 -62.96 50.82 7.37
CA ARG A 5 -63.37 49.45 7.80
C ARG A 5 -64.64 48.74 7.28
N ASN A 6 -64.46 47.42 7.09
CA ASN A 6 -65.45 46.31 7.20
C ASN A 6 -66.56 46.23 6.12
N ASP A 7 -67.16 45.06 5.81
CA ASP A 7 -66.71 43.65 5.93
C ASP A 7 -67.55 42.72 5.01
N GLY A 8 -66.95 41.60 4.60
CA GLY A 8 -67.66 40.42 4.08
C GLY A 8 -68.01 40.38 2.57
N ALA A 9 -68.43 39.24 1.99
CA ALA A 9 -68.27 37.84 2.42
C ALA A 9 -68.67 36.87 1.28
N ARG A 10 -67.86 35.82 1.04
CA ARG A 10 -68.14 34.62 0.19
C ARG A 10 -68.23 34.91 -1.33
N LEU A 11 -67.54 34.18 -2.22
CA LEU A 11 -67.56 32.72 -2.51
C LEU A 11 -68.93 32.28 -3.09
N SER A 12 -68.99 31.50 -4.17
CA SER A 12 -68.08 30.42 -4.59
C SER A 12 -67.99 30.21 -6.13
N GLN A 13 -67.24 29.18 -6.53
CA GLN A 13 -67.20 28.47 -7.83
C GLN A 13 -66.22 28.99 -8.91
N ASP A 14 -65.41 28.13 -9.55
CA ASP A 14 -64.97 26.80 -9.10
C ASP A 14 -63.66 26.37 -9.77
N ASN A 15 -62.76 25.73 -9.01
CA ASN A 15 -61.89 24.65 -9.48
C ASN A 15 -61.10 23.99 -8.33
N SER A 16 -61.75 23.02 -7.70
CA SER A 16 -61.09 21.87 -7.04
C SER A 16 -60.25 21.06 -8.07
N ILE A 17 -59.32 20.14 -7.77
CA ILE A 17 -58.75 19.52 -6.55
C ILE A 17 -57.42 18.81 -6.99
N TYR A 18 -56.41 18.40 -6.19
CA TYR A 18 -56.17 18.22 -4.75
C TYR A 18 -54.66 18.42 -4.40
N ARG A 19 -54.38 18.66 -3.11
CA ARG A 19 -53.20 18.20 -2.32
C ARG A 19 -51.81 18.09 -2.99
N GLY A 20 -50.94 19.04 -2.63
CA GLY A 20 -49.52 18.79 -2.33
C GLY A 20 -49.19 19.28 -0.91
N VAL A 21 -48.37 18.56 -0.14
CA VAL A 21 -48.02 18.96 1.24
C VAL A 21 -46.84 19.93 1.23
N LEU A 22 -47.06 21.15 1.71
CA LEU A 22 -45.97 22.07 2.04
C LEU A 22 -45.34 21.66 3.38
N PRO A 23 -43.99 21.62 3.50
CA PRO A 23 -43.34 21.30 4.77
C PRO A 23 -43.55 22.44 5.77
N VAL A 24 -44.11 22.12 6.93
CA VAL A 24 -44.21 23.04 8.06
C VAL A 24 -42.81 23.28 8.63
N LEU A 25 -42.34 24.52 8.58
CA LEU A 25 -41.19 24.95 9.36
C LEU A 25 -41.58 24.93 10.85
N PRO A 26 -40.86 24.20 11.72
CA PRO A 26 -41.12 24.24 13.15
C PRO A 26 -40.78 25.65 13.70
N PRO A 27 -41.55 26.19 14.66
CA PRO A 27 -41.20 27.42 15.36
C PRO A 27 -39.93 27.23 16.20
N ASP A 28 -39.32 28.34 16.63
CA ASP A 28 -37.99 28.39 17.30
C ASP A 28 -37.86 27.48 18.54
N GLY A 29 -37.51 26.21 18.30
CA GLY A 29 -37.12 25.26 19.32
C GLY A 29 -35.66 25.50 19.74
N ALA A 30 -35.45 25.71 21.04
CA ALA A 30 -34.15 26.10 21.58
C ALA A 30 -33.03 25.12 21.18
N LEU A 31 -31.94 25.66 20.61
CA LEU A 31 -30.70 24.92 20.35
C LEU A 31 -30.00 24.57 21.68
N GLU A 32 -30.37 23.44 22.28
CA GLU A 32 -29.59 22.82 23.35
C GLU A 32 -28.17 22.54 22.84
N LYS A 33 -27.21 23.36 23.29
CA LYS A 33 -25.79 23.18 22.95
C LYS A 33 -25.32 21.86 23.57
N PRO A 34 -24.94 20.85 22.78
CA PRO A 34 -24.49 19.58 23.34
C PRO A 34 -23.26 19.80 24.22
N SER A 35 -23.29 19.24 25.43
CA SER A 35 -22.23 19.39 26.43
C SER A 35 -20.85 19.13 25.81
N ARG A 36 -19.90 20.06 26.03
CA ARG A 36 -18.57 20.04 25.38
C ARG A 36 -17.82 18.70 25.55
N LYS A 37 -18.06 17.97 26.65
CA LYS A 37 -17.51 16.62 26.89
C LYS A 37 -18.06 15.61 25.89
N ASN A 38 -19.36 15.63 25.62
CA ASN A 38 -20.01 14.72 24.67
C ASN A 38 -19.69 15.11 23.23
N ALA A 39 -19.62 16.42 22.93
CA ALA A 39 -19.22 16.91 21.60
C ALA A 39 -17.79 16.50 21.24
N ALA A 40 -16.82 16.60 22.16
CA ALA A 40 -15.44 16.17 21.93
C ALA A 40 -15.35 14.64 21.72
N THR A 41 -16.09 13.85 22.51
CA THR A 41 -16.13 12.39 22.37
C THR A 41 -16.82 11.96 21.07
N ALA A 42 -17.92 12.61 20.68
CA ALA A 42 -18.62 12.36 19.43
C ALA A 42 -17.80 12.79 18.20
N ALA A 43 -17.09 13.93 18.27
CA ALA A 43 -16.18 14.36 17.20
C ALA A 43 -14.97 13.43 17.08
N SER A 44 -14.42 12.94 18.19
CA SER A 44 -13.35 11.93 18.20
C SER A 44 -13.84 10.60 17.61
N ALA A 45 -15.02 10.13 18.02
CA ALA A 45 -15.62 8.90 17.51
C ALA A 45 -15.99 9.02 16.02
N ALA A 46 -16.56 10.16 15.59
CA ALA A 46 -16.86 10.45 14.18
C ALA A 46 -15.58 10.58 13.36
N GLY A 47 -14.52 11.20 13.88
CA GLY A 47 -13.20 11.28 13.26
C GLY A 47 -12.56 9.91 13.08
N VAL A 48 -12.53 9.07 14.13
CA VAL A 48 -12.06 7.68 14.03
C VAL A 48 -12.92 6.86 13.07
N ARG A 49 -14.24 7.06 13.06
CA ARG A 49 -15.16 6.37 12.13
C ARG A 49 -15.01 6.84 10.69
N ALA A 50 -14.72 8.12 10.46
CA ALA A 50 -14.44 8.68 9.15
C ALA A 50 -13.05 8.24 8.64
N LEU A 51 -12.01 8.27 9.47
CA LEU A 51 -10.67 7.79 9.13
C LEU A 51 -10.65 6.27 8.88
N SER A 52 -11.35 5.47 9.69
CA SER A 52 -11.49 4.03 9.44
C SER A 52 -12.38 3.74 8.23
N ALA A 53 -13.47 4.46 8.01
CA ALA A 53 -14.26 4.34 6.78
C ALA A 53 -13.47 4.77 5.54
N GLN A 54 -12.62 5.81 5.62
CA GLN A 54 -11.71 6.21 4.55
C GLN A 54 -10.62 5.17 4.33
N ALA A 55 -10.01 4.60 5.38
CA ALA A 55 -9.02 3.53 5.27
C ALA A 55 -9.62 2.24 4.68
N ILE A 56 -10.85 1.89 5.06
CA ILE A 56 -11.61 0.75 4.52
C ILE A 56 -12.04 1.01 3.08
N ALA A 57 -12.56 2.19 2.77
CA ALA A 57 -12.90 2.59 1.41
C ALA A 57 -11.66 2.63 0.52
N PHE A 58 -10.51 3.11 1.02
CA PHE A 58 -9.22 3.05 0.35
C PHE A 58 -8.80 1.60 0.10
N TYR A 59 -8.90 0.74 1.11
CA TYR A 59 -8.56 -0.70 1.04
C TYR A 59 -9.37 -1.49 0.01
N PHE A 60 -10.63 -1.09 -0.24
CA PHE A 60 -11.52 -1.76 -1.21
C PHE A 60 -11.66 -1.02 -2.57
N ARG A 61 -11.41 0.29 -2.65
CA ARG A 61 -11.57 1.09 -3.88
C ARG A 61 -10.28 1.20 -4.70
N ALA A 62 -9.12 1.10 -4.06
CA ALA A 62 -7.85 0.83 -4.73
C ALA A 62 -7.52 -0.67 -4.53
N PRO A 63 -7.23 -1.47 -5.57
CA PRO A 63 -6.78 -2.85 -5.40
C PRO A 63 -5.42 -2.92 -4.68
N VAL A 64 -5.42 -2.89 -3.34
CA VAL A 64 -4.26 -2.72 -2.45
C VAL A 64 -3.04 -3.58 -2.79
N LYS A 65 -3.25 -4.83 -3.23
CA LYS A 65 -2.15 -5.73 -3.65
C LYS A 65 -1.33 -5.22 -4.84
N ALA A 66 -1.87 -4.32 -5.67
CA ALA A 66 -1.16 -3.68 -6.78
C ALA A 66 -0.47 -2.35 -6.37
N PHE A 67 -0.87 -1.74 -5.25
CA PHE A 67 -0.34 -0.45 -4.79
C PHE A 67 0.73 -0.57 -3.69
N PHE A 68 0.68 -1.63 -2.86
CA PHE A 68 1.52 -1.73 -1.66
C PHE A 68 2.33 -3.03 -1.62
N ARG A 69 3.57 -2.95 -2.10
CA ARG A 69 4.61 -3.96 -1.85
C ARG A 69 4.91 -3.96 -0.35
N THR A 70 4.57 -5.04 0.34
CA THR A 70 4.93 -5.23 1.77
C THR A 70 6.44 -5.15 1.94
N ARG A 71 6.89 -4.34 2.90
CA ARG A 71 8.28 -4.33 3.39
C ARG A 71 8.47 -5.51 4.31
N VAL A 72 7.92 -5.41 5.52
CA VAL A 72 8.00 -6.46 6.55
C VAL A 72 6.95 -7.54 6.29
N ASP A 73 7.38 -8.80 6.22
CA ASP A 73 6.48 -9.93 6.04
C ASP A 73 5.80 -10.31 7.37
N TYR A 74 4.53 -9.91 7.51
CA TYR A 74 3.68 -10.17 8.67
C TYR A 74 3.38 -11.67 8.91
N LEU A 75 3.66 -12.54 7.93
CA LEU A 75 3.53 -13.99 8.06
C LEU A 75 4.87 -14.68 8.36
N ALA A 76 6.00 -13.98 8.37
CA ALA A 76 7.30 -14.63 8.49
C ALA A 76 7.46 -15.38 9.82
N TYR A 77 7.03 -14.79 10.94
CA TYR A 77 6.98 -15.51 12.23
C TYR A 77 6.10 -16.76 12.15
N ALA A 78 4.90 -16.63 11.59
CA ALA A 78 3.96 -17.74 11.46
C ALA A 78 4.49 -18.87 10.55
N ARG A 79 5.24 -18.50 9.51
CA ARG A 79 5.92 -19.43 8.60
C ARG A 79 7.03 -20.19 9.32
N VAL A 80 7.85 -19.53 10.14
CA VAL A 80 8.94 -20.15 10.90
C VAL A 80 8.40 -21.13 11.95
N VAL A 81 7.37 -20.75 12.71
CA VAL A 81 6.69 -21.64 13.66
C VAL A 81 6.07 -22.85 12.95
N HIS A 82 5.39 -22.61 11.83
CA HIS A 82 4.81 -23.69 11.01
C HIS A 82 5.90 -24.60 10.40
N GLN A 83 7.03 -24.07 9.95
CA GLN A 83 8.16 -24.84 9.42
C GLN A 83 8.74 -25.77 10.49
N ALA A 84 9.03 -25.25 11.69
CA ALA A 84 9.50 -26.05 12.81
C ALA A 84 8.52 -27.18 13.18
N GLN A 85 7.21 -26.90 13.22
CA GLN A 85 6.20 -27.95 13.43
C GLN A 85 6.13 -28.95 12.27
N THR A 86 6.24 -28.47 11.03
CA THR A 86 6.21 -29.33 9.82
C THR A 86 7.39 -30.29 9.81
N GLU A 87 8.58 -29.86 10.22
CA GLU A 87 9.74 -30.73 10.39
C GLU A 87 9.52 -31.78 11.47
N LEU A 88 8.99 -31.41 12.64
CA LEU A 88 8.69 -32.37 13.71
C LEU A 88 7.66 -33.43 13.26
N LEU A 89 6.61 -32.99 12.56
CA LEU A 89 5.61 -33.89 11.96
C LEU A 89 6.20 -34.75 10.84
N ALA A 90 7.10 -34.21 10.00
CA ALA A 90 7.78 -34.97 8.96
C ALA A 90 8.71 -36.05 9.54
N ARG A 91 9.45 -35.73 10.62
CA ARG A 91 10.28 -36.70 11.35
C ARG A 91 9.42 -37.81 11.97
N ALA A 92 8.30 -37.46 12.61
CA ALA A 92 7.37 -38.43 13.19
C ALA A 92 6.70 -39.34 12.12
N VAL A 93 6.38 -38.79 10.93
CA VAL A 93 5.87 -39.58 9.80
C VAL A 93 6.96 -40.44 9.16
N ALA A 94 8.22 -39.99 9.13
CA ALA A 94 9.33 -40.79 8.61
C ALA A 94 9.64 -42.03 9.46
N SER A 95 9.36 -41.99 10.77
CA SER A 95 9.39 -43.16 11.66
C SER A 95 8.14 -44.06 11.56
N ASP A 96 7.06 -43.60 10.93
CA ASP A 96 5.78 -44.33 10.82
C ASP A 96 5.73 -45.21 9.56
N HIS A 97 6.49 -46.31 9.61
CA HIS A 97 6.56 -47.33 8.55
C HIS A 97 5.23 -48.05 8.26
N THR A 98 4.18 -47.81 9.04
CA THR A 98 2.88 -48.53 8.93
C THR A 98 1.89 -47.85 7.97
N SER A 99 2.22 -46.67 7.46
CA SER A 99 1.24 -45.79 6.81
C SER A 99 0.85 -46.18 5.38
N SER A 100 -0.44 -46.45 5.17
CA SER A 100 -1.04 -46.76 3.87
C SER A 100 -0.88 -45.62 2.84
N ARG A 101 -0.73 -45.98 1.55
CA ARG A 101 -0.58 -45.03 0.43
C ARG A 101 -1.68 -43.95 0.38
N LEU A 102 -2.93 -44.30 0.69
CA LEU A 102 -4.04 -43.33 0.78
C LEU A 102 -3.93 -42.41 2.00
N GLY A 103 -3.38 -42.93 3.11
CA GLY A 103 -3.05 -42.11 4.28
C GLY A 103 -1.95 -41.10 3.97
N LEU A 104 -0.96 -41.48 3.17
CA LEU A 104 0.11 -40.57 2.73
C LEU A 104 -0.39 -39.46 1.81
N THR A 105 -1.23 -39.76 0.80
CA THR A 105 -1.79 -38.73 -0.09
C THR A 105 -2.72 -37.76 0.65
N LEU A 106 -3.53 -38.25 1.60
CA LEU A 106 -4.36 -37.40 2.47
C LEU A 106 -3.51 -36.54 3.42
N LYS A 107 -2.47 -37.11 4.06
CA LYS A 107 -1.49 -36.35 4.88
C LYS A 107 -0.83 -35.23 4.04
N GLN A 108 -0.46 -35.52 2.78
CA GLN A 108 0.18 -34.56 1.87
C GLN A 108 -0.76 -33.43 1.41
N GLY A 109 -2.02 -33.74 1.07
CA GLY A 109 -3.03 -32.73 0.75
C GLY A 109 -3.35 -31.81 1.93
N TRP A 110 -3.37 -32.36 3.15
CA TRP A 110 -3.57 -31.61 4.39
C TRP A 110 -2.37 -30.72 4.76
N GLN A 111 -1.13 -31.18 4.50
CA GLN A 111 0.09 -30.35 4.60
C GLN A 111 0.04 -29.17 3.63
N TRP A 112 -0.38 -29.39 2.37
CA TRP A 112 -0.57 -28.31 1.40
C TRP A 112 -1.63 -27.28 1.85
N ALA A 113 -2.77 -27.76 2.36
CA ALA A 113 -3.82 -26.88 2.91
C ALA A 113 -3.32 -26.04 4.10
N ARG A 114 -2.49 -26.62 5.00
CA ARG A 114 -1.86 -25.89 6.11
C ARG A 114 -0.81 -24.86 5.66
N GLY A 115 -0.13 -25.10 4.54
CA GLY A 115 0.79 -24.14 3.93
C GLY A 115 0.14 -22.86 3.38
N THR A 116 -1.19 -22.81 3.28
CA THR A 116 -1.92 -21.59 2.88
C THR A 116 -1.92 -20.53 3.99
N THR A 117 -2.06 -19.24 3.66
CA THR A 117 -2.14 -18.16 4.66
C THR A 117 -3.12 -18.41 5.83
N PRO A 118 -4.39 -18.83 5.61
CA PRO A 118 -5.28 -19.16 6.73
C PRO A 118 -4.86 -20.44 7.49
N GLY A 119 -4.22 -21.40 6.81
CA GLY A 119 -3.64 -22.59 7.44
C GLY A 119 -2.48 -22.26 8.40
N LEU A 120 -1.58 -21.37 7.99
CA LEU A 120 -0.49 -20.85 8.83
C LEU A 120 -1.06 -20.14 10.06
N LEU A 121 -2.01 -19.23 9.85
CA LEU A 121 -2.61 -18.42 10.93
C LEU A 121 -3.37 -19.28 11.94
N THR A 122 -4.23 -20.22 11.49
CA THR A 122 -4.97 -21.11 12.39
C THR A 122 -4.04 -22.01 13.19
N THR A 123 -2.98 -22.53 12.56
CA THR A 123 -1.98 -23.38 13.24
C THR A 123 -1.26 -22.63 14.37
N VAL A 124 -0.84 -21.39 14.13
CA VAL A 124 -0.14 -20.59 15.14
C VAL A 124 -1.06 -20.09 16.26
N ILE A 125 -2.29 -19.69 15.94
CA ILE A 125 -3.31 -19.30 16.94
C ILE A 125 -3.66 -20.49 17.85
N GLN A 126 -3.67 -21.73 17.32
CA GLN A 126 -3.88 -22.94 18.13
C GLN A 126 -2.73 -23.23 19.10
N GLN A 127 -1.48 -22.91 18.75
CA GLN A 127 -0.31 -23.20 19.59
C GLN A 127 -0.05 -22.13 20.66
N GLN A 128 -0.16 -20.85 20.30
CA GLN A 128 0.28 -19.72 21.12
C GLN A 128 -0.87 -18.81 21.58
N GLY A 129 -2.11 -19.18 21.23
CA GLY A 129 -3.32 -18.44 21.54
C GLY A 129 -3.49 -17.17 20.71
N TRP A 130 -4.61 -16.48 20.95
CA TRP A 130 -4.98 -15.25 20.26
C TRP A 130 -4.02 -14.06 20.50
N SER A 131 -3.15 -14.14 21.52
CA SER A 131 -2.11 -13.15 21.84
C SER A 131 -1.11 -12.88 20.70
N VAL A 132 -0.88 -13.86 19.81
CA VAL A 132 -0.03 -13.72 18.62
C VAL A 132 -0.47 -12.57 17.72
N VAL A 133 -1.78 -12.43 17.50
CA VAL A 133 -2.31 -11.47 16.52
C VAL A 133 -1.91 -10.03 16.87
N PRO A 134 -2.17 -9.48 18.08
CA PRO A 134 -1.75 -8.13 18.45
C PRO A 134 -0.23 -7.99 18.70
N GLN A 135 0.49 -9.06 19.08
CA GLN A 135 1.90 -8.98 19.50
C GLN A 135 2.89 -9.18 18.35
N GLN A 136 2.51 -9.87 17.28
CA GLN A 136 3.42 -10.32 16.22
C GLN A 136 2.91 -10.03 14.80
N ILE A 137 1.62 -10.23 14.52
CA ILE A 137 1.07 -10.03 13.15
C ILE A 137 0.72 -8.56 12.92
N LEU A 138 0.07 -7.94 13.91
CA LEU A 138 -0.40 -6.56 13.88
C LEU A 138 0.71 -5.50 13.78
N PRO A 139 1.86 -5.57 14.49
CA PRO A 139 2.94 -4.58 14.30
C PRO A 139 3.47 -4.46 12.84
N PRO A 140 3.90 -5.53 12.16
CA PRO A 140 4.24 -5.47 10.73
C PRO A 140 3.11 -4.99 9.83
N LEU A 141 1.86 -5.36 10.12
CA LEU A 141 0.69 -4.92 9.34
C LEU A 141 0.49 -3.41 9.44
N ILE A 142 0.48 -2.86 10.67
CA ILE A 142 0.36 -1.42 10.91
C ILE A 142 1.54 -0.66 10.30
N ALA A 143 2.76 -1.19 10.39
CA ALA A 143 3.94 -0.58 9.78
C ALA A 143 3.79 -0.46 8.24
N ASN A 144 3.41 -1.55 7.56
CA ASN A 144 3.18 -1.54 6.11
C ASN A 144 2.04 -0.58 5.71
N VAL A 145 0.91 -0.61 6.43
CA VAL A 145 -0.25 0.25 6.14
C VAL A 145 0.07 1.73 6.40
N GLY A 146 0.79 2.05 7.47
CA GLY A 146 1.20 3.42 7.80
C GLY A 146 2.13 4.01 6.75
N VAL A 147 3.16 3.26 6.32
CA VAL A 147 4.07 3.67 5.23
C VAL A 147 3.31 3.87 3.92
N GLY A 148 2.40 2.96 3.57
CA GLY A 148 1.59 3.08 2.35
C GLY A 148 0.59 4.25 2.38
N ALA A 149 -0.02 4.51 3.53
CA ALA A 149 -0.88 5.67 3.74
C ALA A 149 -0.09 6.98 3.60
N ILE A 150 1.11 7.07 4.20
CA ILE A 150 1.99 8.25 4.10
C ILE A 150 2.43 8.49 2.65
N LEU A 151 2.74 7.43 1.89
CA LEU A 151 3.03 7.57 0.45
C LEU A 151 1.84 8.20 -0.29
N TYR A 152 0.63 7.69 -0.08
CA TYR A 152 -0.56 8.13 -0.81
C TYR A 152 -1.03 9.53 -0.40
N THR A 153 -1.02 9.87 0.90
CA THR A 153 -1.38 11.22 1.35
C THR A 153 -0.35 12.26 0.91
N SER A 154 0.95 11.95 1.00
CA SER A 154 2.00 12.83 0.47
C SER A 154 1.85 13.03 -1.03
N TYR A 155 1.58 11.96 -1.78
CA TYR A 155 1.35 12.04 -3.23
C TYR A 155 0.15 12.94 -3.58
N LEU A 156 -1.00 12.77 -2.93
CA LEU A 156 -2.16 13.62 -3.17
C LEU A 156 -1.90 15.09 -2.79
N GLN A 157 -1.25 15.33 -1.65
CA GLN A 157 -0.95 16.69 -1.18
C GLN A 157 0.02 17.41 -2.12
N ILE A 158 1.06 16.72 -2.60
CA ILE A 158 2.06 17.29 -3.52
C ILE A 158 1.45 17.45 -4.92
N LEU A 159 0.69 16.47 -5.43
CA LEU A 159 0.02 16.59 -6.72
C LEU A 159 -1.03 17.72 -6.73
N GLY A 160 -1.76 17.92 -5.63
CA GLY A 160 -2.69 19.04 -5.48
C GLY A 160 -2.02 20.41 -5.41
N GLN A 161 -0.75 20.49 -5.01
CA GLN A 161 0.07 21.70 -5.09
C GLN A 161 0.70 21.92 -6.47
N LEU A 162 1.07 20.85 -7.17
CA LEU A 162 1.66 20.92 -8.51
C LEU A 162 0.64 21.10 -9.63
N HIS A 163 -0.60 20.65 -9.43
CA HIS A 163 -1.70 20.73 -10.40
C HIS A 163 -3.00 21.02 -9.64
N GLU A 164 -3.35 22.29 -9.49
CA GLU A 164 -4.48 22.73 -8.63
C GLU A 164 -5.83 22.10 -9.05
N GLU A 165 -6.01 21.80 -10.35
CA GLU A 165 -7.19 21.07 -10.85
C GLU A 165 -7.30 19.64 -10.29
N SER A 166 -6.20 19.03 -9.84
CA SER A 166 -6.21 17.74 -9.10
C SER A 166 -6.66 17.88 -7.64
N SER A 167 -6.67 19.09 -7.08
CA SER A 167 -7.19 19.33 -5.72
C SER A 167 -8.73 19.36 -5.67
N ARG A 168 -9.38 19.61 -6.82
CA ARG A 168 -10.84 19.73 -6.92
C ARG A 168 -11.49 18.33 -6.89
N PRO A 169 -12.51 18.08 -6.05
CA PRO A 169 -13.14 16.77 -5.88
C PRO A 169 -14.11 16.40 -7.02
N THR A 170 -13.68 16.60 -8.26
CA THR A 170 -14.44 16.29 -9.49
C THR A 170 -14.31 14.80 -9.82
N GLN A 171 -15.36 14.16 -10.38
CA GLN A 171 -15.30 12.75 -10.77
C GLN A 171 -14.19 12.43 -11.80
N ARG A 172 -13.77 13.43 -12.58
CA ARG A 172 -12.61 13.38 -13.47
C ARG A 172 -11.86 14.71 -13.37
N VAL A 173 -10.55 14.65 -13.21
CA VAL A 173 -9.68 15.83 -13.34
C VAL A 173 -9.49 16.11 -14.84
N PHE A 174 -9.74 17.35 -15.25
CA PHE A 174 -9.49 17.83 -16.61
C PHE A 174 -9.03 19.29 -16.54
N PRO A 175 -7.91 19.68 -17.20
CA PRO A 175 -7.02 18.85 -18.02
C PRO A 175 -6.34 17.74 -17.20
N PRO A 176 -6.03 16.58 -17.83
CA PRO A 176 -5.34 15.49 -17.16
C PRO A 176 -3.94 15.96 -16.72
N PRO A 177 -3.45 15.53 -15.54
CA PRO A 177 -2.15 15.97 -15.06
C PRO A 177 -1.03 15.45 -15.97
N GLU A 178 0.03 16.26 -16.13
CA GLU A 178 1.16 15.89 -16.98
C GLU A 178 1.99 14.74 -16.38
N PRO A 179 2.69 13.94 -17.21
CA PRO A 179 3.55 12.86 -16.72
C PRO A 179 4.68 13.38 -15.82
N ILE A 180 5.12 14.62 -16.02
CA ILE A 180 6.17 15.30 -15.24
C ILE A 180 5.67 15.65 -13.83
N HIS A 181 4.49 16.26 -13.70
CA HIS A 181 3.91 16.59 -12.39
C HIS A 181 3.61 15.34 -11.55
N THR A 182 3.12 14.28 -12.19
CA THR A 182 2.83 13.00 -11.53
C THR A 182 4.09 12.23 -11.17
N PHE A 183 5.15 12.29 -11.99
CA PHE A 183 6.47 11.76 -11.68
C PHE A 183 7.13 12.50 -10.50
N THR A 184 7.13 13.83 -10.51
CA THR A 184 7.74 14.65 -9.45
C THR A 184 6.98 14.53 -8.12
N ALA A 185 5.64 14.52 -8.16
CA ALA A 185 4.82 14.21 -6.99
C ALA A 185 5.09 12.80 -6.44
N GLY A 186 5.17 11.79 -7.32
CA GLY A 186 5.52 10.42 -6.93
C GLY A 186 6.95 10.29 -6.38
N PHE A 187 7.91 11.03 -6.92
CA PHE A 187 9.30 11.06 -6.44
C PHE A 187 9.42 11.66 -5.03
N LEU A 188 8.78 12.80 -4.81
CA LEU A 188 8.81 13.48 -3.51
C LEU A 188 8.01 12.71 -2.45
N ALA A 189 6.86 12.14 -2.81
CA ALA A 189 6.10 11.24 -1.93
C ALA A 189 6.89 9.96 -1.59
N GLY A 190 7.58 9.37 -2.57
CA GLY A 190 8.47 8.22 -2.37
C GLY A 190 9.69 8.57 -1.49
N SER A 191 10.20 9.80 -1.60
CA SER A 191 11.27 10.34 -0.75
C SER A 191 10.83 10.42 0.72
N ILE A 192 9.67 11.04 0.98
CA ILE A 192 9.06 11.15 2.32
C ILE A 192 8.79 9.75 2.89
N GLN A 193 8.17 8.87 2.09
CA GLN A 193 7.96 7.47 2.46
C GLN A 193 9.27 6.79 2.87
N SER A 194 10.37 6.97 2.13
CA SER A 194 11.63 6.30 2.43
C SER A 194 12.33 6.79 3.70
N VAL A 195 12.14 8.07 4.08
CA VAL A 195 12.62 8.58 5.37
C VAL A 195 11.84 7.95 6.54
N VAL A 196 10.52 7.78 6.40
CA VAL A 196 9.69 7.12 7.42
C VAL A 196 9.89 5.60 7.44
N ALA A 197 10.18 4.98 6.30
CA ALA A 197 10.44 3.55 6.17
C ALA A 197 11.86 3.14 6.61
N ALA A 198 12.84 4.06 6.60
CA ALA A 198 14.23 3.79 7.01
C ALA A 198 14.37 2.95 8.31
N PRO A 199 13.70 3.27 9.45
CA PRO A 199 13.79 2.44 10.66
C PRO A 199 13.20 1.04 10.48
N LEU A 200 12.19 0.86 9.63
CA LEU A 200 11.58 -0.45 9.34
C LEU A 200 12.48 -1.28 8.44
N ASP A 201 13.01 -0.70 7.36
CA ASP A 201 14.02 -1.29 6.48
C ASP A 201 15.27 -1.72 7.30
N ALA A 202 15.72 -0.88 8.25
CA ALA A 202 16.90 -1.15 9.08
C ALA A 202 16.68 -2.22 10.16
N ILE A 203 15.46 -2.34 10.70
CA ILE A 203 15.09 -3.48 11.55
C ILE A 203 15.01 -4.75 10.70
N GLN A 204 14.36 -4.69 9.54
CA GLN A 204 14.17 -5.83 8.64
C GLN A 204 15.50 -6.41 8.12
N ALA A 205 16.47 -5.56 7.77
CA ALA A 205 17.80 -5.96 7.33
C ALA A 205 18.66 -6.60 8.42
N ARG A 206 18.17 -6.66 9.67
CA ARG A 206 18.82 -7.26 10.85
C ARG A 206 17.90 -8.23 11.60
N TYR A 207 16.82 -8.66 10.95
CA TYR A 207 15.72 -9.37 11.59
C TYR A 207 15.96 -10.89 11.59
N ASN A 208 16.76 -11.35 12.55
CA ASN A 208 17.02 -12.77 12.73
C ASN A 208 15.78 -13.49 13.27
N HIS A 209 15.13 -14.26 12.39
CA HIS A 209 13.88 -14.97 12.66
C HIS A 209 13.95 -15.95 13.85
N HIS A 210 15.14 -16.45 14.16
CA HIS A 210 15.38 -17.39 15.25
C HIS A 210 15.28 -16.72 16.63
N ASP A 211 15.62 -15.44 16.75
CA ASP A 211 15.69 -14.68 18.02
C ASP A 211 14.32 -14.58 18.72
N LEU A 212 13.22 -14.61 17.95
CA LEU A 212 11.85 -14.58 18.48
C LEU A 212 11.30 -15.97 18.85
N VAL A 213 11.99 -17.03 18.47
CA VAL A 213 11.64 -18.42 18.80
C VAL A 213 12.49 -18.93 19.96
N GLN A 214 13.75 -18.48 20.08
CA GLN A 214 14.65 -18.79 21.20
C GLN A 214 14.40 -17.92 22.44
N GLY A 215 13.13 -17.75 22.82
CA GLY A 215 12.79 -17.36 24.19
C GLY A 215 13.10 -18.53 25.14
N ASN A 216 13.81 -18.27 26.24
CA ASN A 216 14.23 -19.30 27.20
C ASN A 216 13.03 -19.88 27.98
N GLY A 217 12.26 -20.78 27.35
CA GLY A 217 11.09 -21.46 27.92
C GLY A 217 9.85 -20.59 28.14
N ASP A 218 10.03 -19.27 28.32
CA ASP A 218 8.96 -18.30 28.50
C ASP A 218 8.46 -17.71 27.16
N LYS A 219 7.32 -17.03 27.20
CA LYS A 219 6.51 -16.60 26.05
C LYS A 219 7.32 -15.78 25.03
N PRO A 220 7.07 -15.96 23.72
CA PRO A 220 7.81 -15.27 22.67
C PRO A 220 7.71 -13.75 22.83
N ARG A 221 8.85 -13.05 22.74
CA ARG A 221 8.89 -11.59 22.90
C ARG A 221 7.97 -10.91 21.88
N SER A 222 7.22 -9.90 22.33
CA SER A 222 6.41 -9.05 21.46
C SER A 222 7.31 -8.35 20.42
N ILE A 223 6.88 -8.32 19.16
CA ILE A 223 7.65 -7.64 18.10
C ILE A 223 7.75 -6.14 18.40
N TRP A 224 6.78 -5.56 19.11
CA TRP A 224 6.83 -4.17 19.58
C TRP A 224 8.05 -3.90 20.48
N SER A 225 8.30 -4.75 21.49
CA SER A 225 9.43 -4.57 22.41
C SER A 225 10.76 -4.91 21.74
N PHE A 226 10.82 -5.98 20.95
CA PHE A 226 12.02 -6.33 20.17
C PHE A 226 12.41 -5.23 19.18
N SER A 227 11.45 -4.66 18.45
CA SER A 227 11.69 -3.58 17.49
C SER A 227 12.18 -2.30 18.18
N ALA A 228 11.63 -1.97 19.35
CA ALA A 228 12.07 -0.81 20.14
C ALA A 228 13.48 -1.00 20.74
N GLU A 229 13.79 -2.21 21.21
CA GLU A 229 15.11 -2.62 21.72
C GLU A 229 16.16 -2.55 20.59
N LYS A 230 15.90 -3.19 19.44
CA LYS A 230 16.79 -3.14 18.26
C LYS A 230 16.95 -1.73 17.68
N LEU A 231 15.88 -0.92 17.59
CA LEU A 231 16.00 0.47 17.12
C LEU A 231 16.89 1.33 18.03
N ARG A 232 16.91 1.04 19.35
CA ARG A 232 17.79 1.68 20.34
C ARG A 232 19.24 1.17 20.26
N GLU A 233 19.46 -0.11 19.98
CA GLU A 233 20.81 -0.67 19.73
C GLU A 233 21.45 -0.10 18.46
N ILE A 234 20.71 -0.10 17.34
CA ILE A 234 21.14 0.39 16.03
C ILE A 234 21.37 1.91 16.05
N GLY A 235 20.44 2.64 16.68
CA GLY A 235 20.42 4.10 16.74
C GLY A 235 20.17 4.77 15.38
N VAL A 236 19.81 6.07 15.42
CA VAL A 236 19.43 6.86 14.23
C VAL A 236 20.48 6.77 13.11
N ARG A 237 21.77 6.71 13.45
CA ARG A 237 22.84 6.62 12.44
C ARG A 237 22.99 5.23 11.82
N GLY A 238 22.72 4.15 12.55
CA GLY A 238 22.66 2.81 11.97
C GLY A 238 21.45 2.65 11.05
N VAL A 239 20.33 3.31 11.38
CA VAL A 239 19.11 3.34 10.55
C VAL A 239 19.36 3.94 9.17
N PHE A 240 20.18 5.01 9.06
CA PHE A 240 20.55 5.60 7.78
C PHE A 240 21.80 4.98 7.12
N SER A 241 22.38 3.91 7.69
CA SER A 241 23.36 3.07 6.97
C SER A 241 22.65 2.17 5.95
N GLY A 242 23.19 2.02 4.75
CA GLY A 242 22.53 1.29 3.63
C GLY A 242 21.30 1.99 3.01
N TRP A 243 20.79 3.07 3.60
CA TRP A 243 19.54 3.74 3.19
C TRP A 243 19.52 4.25 1.75
N GLY A 244 20.67 4.55 1.14
CA GLY A 244 20.73 5.13 -0.22
C GLY A 244 20.07 4.25 -1.30
N LEU A 245 20.13 2.93 -1.15
CA LEU A 245 19.45 1.99 -2.04
C LEU A 245 17.94 1.94 -1.78
N SER A 246 17.50 2.01 -0.51
CA SER A 246 16.08 2.16 -0.17
C SER A 246 15.51 3.45 -0.73
N PHE A 247 16.19 4.58 -0.53
CA PHE A 247 15.79 5.89 -1.05
C PHE A 247 15.62 5.90 -2.57
N LEU A 248 16.60 5.35 -3.30
CA LEU A 248 16.57 5.29 -4.77
C LEU A 248 15.41 4.43 -5.27
N LYS A 249 15.25 3.24 -4.67
CA LYS A 249 14.16 2.29 -4.92
C LYS A 249 12.79 2.90 -4.63
N ASP A 250 12.62 3.54 -3.49
CA ASP A 250 11.33 4.08 -3.05
C ASP A 250 10.92 5.32 -3.85
N SER A 251 11.85 6.23 -4.10
CA SER A 251 11.57 7.51 -4.76
C SER A 251 11.31 7.32 -6.25
N PHE A 252 12.24 6.70 -6.99
CA PHE A 252 12.03 6.45 -8.42
C PHE A 252 10.97 5.37 -8.67
N GLY A 253 10.84 4.37 -7.79
CA GLY A 253 9.79 3.36 -7.86
C GLY A 253 8.39 3.95 -7.73
N SER A 254 8.20 4.92 -6.83
CA SER A 254 6.94 5.63 -6.68
C SER A 254 6.69 6.60 -7.84
N ALA A 255 7.73 7.30 -8.30
CA ALA A 255 7.67 8.22 -9.44
C ALA A 255 7.22 7.53 -10.74
N VAL A 256 7.86 6.40 -11.09
CA VAL A 256 7.49 5.60 -12.28
C VAL A 256 6.09 5.01 -12.13
N PHE A 257 5.76 4.49 -10.94
CA PHE A 257 4.43 3.92 -10.68
C PHE A 257 3.32 4.96 -10.88
N PHE A 258 3.36 6.09 -10.17
CA PHE A 258 2.31 7.10 -10.24
C PHE A 258 2.23 7.76 -11.63
N SER A 259 3.36 8.07 -12.26
CA SER A 259 3.37 8.64 -13.62
C SER A 259 2.76 7.68 -14.65
N THR A 260 3.10 6.39 -14.60
CA THR A 260 2.49 5.37 -15.48
C THR A 260 1.00 5.17 -15.18
N PHE A 261 0.62 5.14 -13.90
CA PHE A 261 -0.76 4.97 -13.46
C PHE A 261 -1.65 6.11 -13.96
N GLU A 262 -1.26 7.37 -13.73
CA GLU A 262 -2.00 8.54 -14.19
C GLU A 262 -2.03 8.64 -15.72
N TYR A 263 -0.90 8.36 -16.40
CA TYR A 263 -0.84 8.36 -17.85
C TYR A 263 -1.83 7.37 -18.47
N VAL A 264 -1.89 6.13 -18.00
CA VAL A 264 -2.83 5.12 -18.53
C VAL A 264 -4.27 5.45 -18.12
N LYS A 265 -4.50 5.77 -16.83
CA LYS A 265 -5.83 6.07 -16.26
C LYS A 265 -6.51 7.27 -16.93
N ALA A 266 -5.77 8.33 -17.23
CA ALA A 266 -6.32 9.55 -17.78
C ALA A 266 -6.00 9.70 -19.28
N GLN A 267 -4.73 9.83 -19.65
CA GLN A 267 -4.35 10.14 -21.03
C GLN A 267 -4.61 8.96 -21.98
N GLY A 268 -4.36 7.73 -21.53
CA GLY A 268 -4.70 6.51 -22.27
C GLY A 268 -6.21 6.34 -22.45
N TYR A 269 -6.99 6.53 -21.38
CA TYR A 269 -8.46 6.50 -21.41
C TYR A 269 -9.07 7.54 -22.37
N TYR A 270 -8.63 8.80 -22.31
CA TYR A 270 -9.12 9.84 -23.23
C TYR A 270 -8.71 9.58 -24.68
N LYS A 271 -7.45 9.18 -24.94
CA LYS A 271 -7.00 8.81 -26.30
C LYS A 271 -7.82 7.63 -26.86
N PHE A 272 -8.07 6.60 -26.04
CA PHE A 272 -8.88 5.45 -26.42
C PHE A 272 -10.33 5.84 -26.70
N ILE A 273 -10.97 6.65 -25.85
CA ILE A 273 -12.35 7.10 -26.07
C ILE A 273 -12.46 7.92 -27.35
N THR A 274 -11.57 8.90 -27.56
CA THR A 274 -11.60 9.70 -28.80
C THR A 274 -11.41 8.80 -30.02
N TRP A 275 -10.44 7.88 -30.01
CA TRP A 275 -10.23 6.95 -31.12
C TRP A 275 -11.42 6.01 -31.37
N TYR A 276 -11.94 5.37 -30.32
CA TYR A 276 -13.00 4.36 -30.41
C TYR A 276 -14.38 4.95 -30.75
N TYR A 277 -14.72 6.12 -30.20
CA TYR A 277 -16.02 6.75 -30.43
C TYR A 277 -16.01 7.75 -31.61
N SER A 278 -14.86 8.32 -32.02
CA SER A 278 -14.78 9.11 -33.25
C SER A 278 -14.77 8.26 -34.53
N GLY A 279 -14.50 6.97 -34.43
CA GLY A 279 -14.62 6.02 -35.53
C GLY A 279 -16.02 5.38 -35.68
N LEU A 280 -16.99 5.78 -34.86
CA LEU A 280 -18.34 5.22 -34.89
C LEU A 280 -19.21 5.89 -35.98
N ASN A 281 -19.86 5.09 -36.82
CA ASN A 281 -20.68 5.61 -37.93
C ASN A 281 -21.90 6.38 -37.40
N GLN A 282 -22.32 7.45 -38.09
CA GLN A 282 -23.34 8.38 -37.58
C GLN A 282 -24.65 7.68 -37.17
N ASP A 283 -25.14 6.71 -37.97
CA ASP A 283 -26.33 5.91 -37.66
C ASP A 283 -26.23 5.19 -36.30
N THR A 284 -25.04 4.73 -35.93
CA THR A 284 -24.80 4.02 -34.66
C THR A 284 -24.73 4.97 -33.48
N VAL A 285 -24.27 6.21 -33.69
CA VAL A 285 -24.31 7.28 -32.68
C VAL A 285 -25.78 7.67 -32.41
N ASP A 286 -26.58 7.84 -33.46
CA ASP A 286 -28.01 8.13 -33.36
C ASP A 286 -28.81 7.01 -32.69
N VAL A 287 -28.52 5.74 -33.01
CA VAL A 287 -29.14 4.59 -32.32
C VAL A 287 -28.75 4.56 -30.83
N LEU A 288 -27.49 4.86 -30.49
CA LEU A 288 -27.05 4.94 -29.09
C LEU A 288 -27.68 6.12 -28.34
N ALA A 289 -27.83 7.28 -28.98
CA ALA A 289 -28.49 8.46 -28.42
C ALA A 289 -29.99 8.20 -28.20
N ARG A 290 -30.71 7.69 -29.21
CA ARG A 290 -32.13 7.30 -29.10
C ARG A 290 -32.38 6.24 -28.02
N LYS A 291 -31.45 5.31 -27.83
CA LYS A 291 -31.55 4.25 -26.80
C LYS A 291 -31.29 4.77 -25.37
N ARG A 292 -30.78 5.99 -25.21
CA ARG A 292 -30.50 6.60 -23.89
C ARG A 292 -30.58 8.13 -23.94
N PRO A 293 -31.78 8.72 -24.12
CA PRO A 293 -31.93 10.16 -24.29
C PRO A 293 -31.41 10.93 -23.07
N SER A 294 -30.35 11.71 -23.28
CA SER A 294 -30.11 12.92 -22.49
C SER A 294 -31.16 13.96 -22.84
N SER A 295 -31.56 14.78 -21.87
CA SER A 295 -32.50 15.90 -22.05
C SER A 295 -32.18 16.72 -23.31
N GLN A 296 -33.13 16.80 -24.24
CA GLN A 296 -32.96 17.50 -25.50
C GLN A 296 -33.01 19.02 -25.30
N ASP A 297 -31.84 19.63 -25.14
CA ASP A 297 -31.62 21.02 -25.53
C ASP A 297 -31.00 20.98 -26.94
N GLU A 298 -31.69 21.54 -27.95
CA GLU A 298 -31.26 21.44 -29.36
C GLU A 298 -29.89 22.10 -29.66
N ASN A 299 -29.41 22.94 -28.73
CA ASN A 299 -28.18 23.73 -28.86
C ASN A 299 -27.01 23.18 -28.00
N LYS A 300 -27.01 21.88 -27.68
CA LYS A 300 -25.92 21.20 -26.95
C LYS A 300 -25.38 19.99 -27.74
N PRO A 301 -24.04 19.79 -27.82
CA PRO A 301 -23.48 18.65 -28.54
C PRO A 301 -23.84 17.31 -27.88
N VAL A 302 -23.99 16.26 -28.68
CA VAL A 302 -24.40 14.92 -28.22
C VAL A 302 -23.33 14.30 -27.32
N VAL A 303 -23.52 14.36 -26.00
CA VAL A 303 -22.56 13.83 -25.01
C VAL A 303 -22.72 12.31 -24.88
N ILE A 304 -22.03 11.56 -25.74
CA ILE A 304 -21.93 10.10 -25.64
C ILE A 304 -21.30 9.71 -24.30
N ARG A 305 -22.06 9.06 -23.43
CA ARG A 305 -21.53 8.48 -22.18
C ARG A 305 -20.89 7.11 -22.48
N PRO A 306 -19.60 6.89 -22.18
CA PRO A 306 -18.92 5.63 -22.46
C PRO A 306 -19.51 4.47 -21.64
N HIS A 307 -19.24 3.24 -22.09
CA HIS A 307 -19.77 2.05 -21.42
C HIS A 307 -19.15 1.87 -20.02
N TYR A 308 -19.98 1.53 -19.02
CA TYR A 308 -19.61 1.57 -17.60
C TYR A 308 -18.43 0.67 -17.21
N ALA A 309 -18.16 -0.40 -17.98
CA ALA A 309 -17.04 -1.31 -17.76
C ALA A 309 -15.68 -0.75 -18.25
N ILE A 310 -15.66 0.27 -19.11
CA ILE A 310 -14.42 0.84 -19.66
C ILE A 310 -13.61 1.54 -18.55
N GLU A 311 -14.28 2.26 -17.64
CA GLU A 311 -13.63 2.95 -16.51
C GLU A 311 -12.86 2.00 -15.57
N PRO A 312 -13.47 0.95 -14.98
CA PRO A 312 -12.74 -0.01 -14.15
C PRO A 312 -11.72 -0.83 -14.94
N MET A 313 -11.94 -1.10 -16.23
CA MET A 313 -10.96 -1.77 -17.08
C MET A 313 -9.69 -0.91 -17.26
N PHE A 314 -9.83 0.40 -17.53
CA PHE A 314 -8.68 1.30 -17.62
C PHE A 314 -7.98 1.52 -16.28
N LEU A 315 -8.71 1.54 -15.16
CA LEU A 315 -8.11 1.56 -13.80
C LEU A 315 -7.31 0.29 -13.50
N LEU A 316 -7.80 -0.89 -13.92
CA LEU A 316 -7.12 -2.17 -13.75
C LEU A 316 -5.86 -2.24 -14.64
N LEU A 317 -5.98 -1.87 -15.92
CA LEU A 317 -4.85 -1.80 -16.87
C LEU A 317 -3.80 -0.78 -16.42
N ALA A 318 -4.20 0.36 -15.87
CA ALA A 318 -3.29 1.34 -15.27
C ALA A 318 -2.54 0.74 -14.07
N GLY A 319 -3.23 0.00 -13.20
CA GLY A 319 -2.61 -0.71 -12.08
C GLY A 319 -1.56 -1.74 -12.53
N ILE A 320 -1.92 -2.63 -13.46
CA ILE A 320 -0.99 -3.65 -14.00
C ILE A 320 0.20 -2.99 -14.73
N GLY A 321 -0.06 -2.00 -15.60
CA GLY A 321 0.98 -1.30 -16.35
C GLY A 321 1.95 -0.54 -15.43
N ALA A 322 1.43 0.13 -14.41
CA ALA A 322 2.25 0.81 -13.40
C ALA A 322 3.07 -0.18 -12.55
N SER A 323 2.48 -1.30 -12.11
CA SER A 323 3.22 -2.36 -11.41
C SER A 323 4.35 -2.94 -12.27
N PHE A 324 4.11 -3.19 -13.56
CA PHE A 324 5.13 -3.70 -14.47
C PHE A 324 6.26 -2.67 -14.71
N ALA A 325 5.91 -1.42 -15.03
CA ALA A 325 6.89 -0.34 -15.24
C ALA A 325 7.73 -0.09 -13.98
N GLN A 326 7.11 -0.12 -12.80
CA GLN A 326 7.79 -0.06 -11.51
C GLN A 326 8.72 -1.27 -11.33
N GLN A 327 8.28 -2.50 -11.60
CA GLN A 327 9.10 -3.70 -11.46
C GLN A 327 10.33 -3.71 -12.38
N VAL A 328 10.25 -3.19 -13.61
CA VAL A 328 11.42 -3.04 -14.50
C VAL A 328 12.53 -2.27 -13.79
N LEU A 329 12.20 -1.17 -13.12
CA LEU A 329 13.15 -0.39 -12.32
C LEU A 329 13.53 -1.07 -10.99
N LEU A 330 12.57 -1.66 -10.28
CA LEU A 330 12.78 -2.15 -8.91
C LEU A 330 13.41 -3.53 -8.82
N HIS A 331 13.34 -4.35 -9.87
CA HIS A 331 14.01 -5.65 -9.93
C HIS A 331 15.52 -5.52 -9.75
N PRO A 332 16.27 -4.77 -10.60
CA PRO A 332 17.71 -4.63 -10.45
C PRO A 332 18.12 -4.03 -9.09
N LEU A 333 17.40 -3.00 -8.62
CA LEU A 333 17.67 -2.38 -7.33
C LEU A 333 17.43 -3.34 -6.15
N SER A 334 16.42 -4.23 -6.23
CA SER A 334 16.14 -5.21 -5.17
C SER A 334 17.27 -6.25 -5.04
N TYR A 335 17.88 -6.69 -6.15
CA TYR A 335 19.00 -7.64 -6.10
C TYR A 335 20.27 -7.03 -5.47
N ILE A 336 20.60 -5.78 -5.83
CA ILE A 336 21.73 -5.06 -5.23
C ILE A 336 21.47 -4.79 -3.75
N GLN A 337 20.22 -4.43 -3.38
CA GLN A 337 19.85 -4.15 -1.99
C GLN A 337 20.01 -5.38 -1.08
N ILE A 338 19.60 -6.58 -1.51
CA ILE A 338 19.77 -7.81 -0.74
C ILE A 338 21.27 -8.09 -0.52
N LYS A 339 22.07 -8.11 -1.59
CA LYS A 339 23.54 -8.27 -1.52
C LYS A 339 24.25 -7.18 -0.71
N HIS A 340 23.64 -6.01 -0.56
CA HIS A 340 24.15 -4.95 0.30
C HIS A 340 23.84 -5.20 1.77
N TRP A 341 22.64 -5.70 2.10
CA TRP A 341 22.27 -6.11 3.46
C TRP A 341 23.11 -7.28 3.95
N ASP A 342 23.33 -8.31 3.13
CA ASP A 342 24.21 -9.45 3.45
C ASP A 342 25.61 -8.96 3.90
N ASN A 343 26.22 -8.07 3.11
CA ASN A 343 27.53 -7.47 3.38
C ASN A 343 27.51 -6.52 4.60
N LEU A 344 26.38 -5.87 4.89
CA LEU A 344 26.22 -4.96 6.03
C LEU A 344 26.14 -5.74 7.35
N GLU A 345 25.38 -6.83 7.40
CA GLU A 345 25.35 -7.75 8.55
C GLU A 345 26.74 -8.33 8.81
N ASP A 346 27.44 -8.76 7.76
CA ASP A 346 28.79 -9.32 7.84
C ASP A 346 29.83 -8.27 8.33
N LEU A 347 29.66 -6.99 8.00
CA LEU A 347 30.48 -5.88 8.52
C LEU A 347 30.17 -5.51 9.97
N ASP A 348 28.91 -5.51 10.37
CA ASP A 348 28.54 -5.20 11.75
C ASP A 348 28.89 -6.37 12.69
N ALA A 349 28.73 -7.62 12.29
CA ALA A 349 29.18 -8.80 13.04
C ALA A 349 30.71 -8.80 13.26
N LYS A 350 31.50 -8.33 12.28
CA LYS A 350 32.95 -8.08 12.44
C LYS A 350 33.22 -6.92 13.40
N THR A 351 32.43 -5.85 13.31
CA THR A 351 32.54 -4.67 14.20
C THR A 351 32.21 -5.01 15.66
N GLU A 352 31.20 -5.85 15.91
CA GLU A 352 30.83 -6.31 17.25
C GLU A 352 31.91 -7.20 17.86
N LYS A 353 32.48 -8.14 17.10
CA LYS A 353 33.62 -8.95 17.55
C LYS A 353 34.83 -8.08 17.91
N VAL A 354 35.13 -7.04 17.13
CA VAL A 354 36.19 -6.08 17.45
C VAL A 354 35.88 -5.23 18.70
N ARG A 355 34.62 -4.80 18.89
CA ARG A 355 34.18 -4.11 20.12
C ARG A 355 34.27 -5.01 21.37
N ALA A 356 33.87 -6.28 21.25
CA ALA A 356 33.97 -7.25 22.34
C ALA A 356 35.42 -7.54 22.73
N ALA A 357 36.34 -7.51 21.76
CA ALA A 357 37.78 -7.67 21.98
C ALA A 357 38.51 -6.38 22.41
N THR A 358 37.87 -5.20 22.34
CA THR A 358 38.53 -3.89 22.52
C THR A 358 37.74 -2.98 23.46
N THR A 359 38.19 -2.84 24.70
CA THR A 359 37.56 -2.03 25.75
C THR A 359 37.59 -0.51 25.51
N ASP A 360 38.30 -0.04 24.49
CA ASP A 360 38.56 1.39 24.27
C ASP A 360 37.44 2.11 23.47
N LYS A 361 37.19 3.37 23.80
CA LYS A 361 36.02 4.12 23.30
C LYS A 361 36.21 4.50 21.81
N PRO A 362 35.19 4.32 20.95
CA PRO A 362 35.34 4.47 19.49
C PRO A 362 35.55 5.93 19.05
N ARG A 363 36.81 6.39 19.07
CA ARG A 363 37.22 7.76 18.68
C ARG A 363 36.90 8.12 17.22
N ARG A 364 36.91 7.16 16.28
CA ARG A 364 36.77 7.42 14.83
C ARG A 364 35.32 7.49 14.34
N ARG A 365 34.54 8.45 14.86
CA ARG A 365 33.15 8.73 14.42
C ARG A 365 33.00 8.91 12.89
N TRP A 366 34.02 9.39 12.18
CA TRP A 366 33.97 9.53 10.70
C TRP A 366 34.37 8.26 9.94
N GLY A 367 35.14 7.35 10.55
CA GLY A 367 35.60 6.12 9.90
C GLY A 367 34.46 5.19 9.50
N MET A 368 33.45 5.04 10.37
CA MET A 368 32.30 4.16 10.11
C MET A 368 31.42 4.63 8.93
N LEU A 369 31.36 5.95 8.65
CA LEU A 369 30.67 6.45 7.45
C LEU A 369 31.44 6.11 6.17
N ARG A 370 32.77 6.18 6.20
CA ARG A 370 33.61 5.71 5.08
C ARG A 370 33.51 4.20 4.91
N ALA A 371 33.44 3.42 5.99
CA ALA A 371 33.21 1.98 5.92
C ALA A 371 31.88 1.65 5.22
N TYR A 372 30.78 2.32 5.58
CA TYR A 372 29.49 2.15 4.87
C TYR A 372 29.54 2.61 3.41
N TYR A 373 30.30 3.67 3.08
CA TYR A 373 30.51 4.06 1.67
C TYR A 373 31.27 2.99 0.87
N HIS A 374 32.37 2.47 1.43
CA HIS A 374 33.12 1.36 0.83
C HIS A 374 32.31 0.07 0.78
N ALA A 375 31.32 -0.15 1.66
CA ALA A 375 30.42 -1.29 1.59
C ALA A 375 29.57 -1.29 0.30
N TYR A 376 29.08 -0.13 -0.16
CA TYR A 376 28.42 -0.05 -1.47
C TYR A 376 29.37 -0.38 -2.63
N GLN A 377 30.61 0.12 -2.57
CA GLN A 377 31.64 -0.19 -3.58
C GLN A 377 31.97 -1.70 -3.60
N ALA A 378 32.13 -2.31 -2.43
CA ALA A 378 32.36 -3.74 -2.26
C ALA A 378 31.19 -4.57 -2.83
N THR A 379 29.94 -4.25 -2.45
CA THR A 379 28.75 -4.89 -3.02
C THR A 379 28.69 -4.77 -4.54
N TRP A 380 29.04 -3.61 -5.11
CA TRP A 380 29.11 -3.48 -6.57
C TRP A 380 30.19 -4.37 -7.19
N THR A 381 31.41 -4.39 -6.63
CA THR A 381 32.47 -5.29 -7.12
C THR A 381 32.09 -6.77 -7.03
N GLN A 382 31.39 -7.16 -5.97
CA GLN A 382 30.87 -8.52 -5.79
C GLN A 382 29.79 -8.86 -6.84
N CYS A 383 28.82 -7.97 -7.08
CA CYS A 383 27.83 -8.18 -8.14
C CYS A 383 28.46 -8.28 -9.53
N THR A 384 29.54 -7.52 -9.80
CA THR A 384 30.25 -7.61 -11.08
C THR A 384 31.08 -8.89 -11.22
N SER A 385 31.68 -9.41 -10.14
CA SER A 385 32.43 -10.68 -10.19
C SER A 385 31.49 -11.89 -10.24
N GLU A 386 30.38 -11.90 -9.50
CA GLU A 386 29.34 -12.93 -9.62
C GLU A 386 28.75 -13.01 -11.04
N ALA A 387 28.50 -11.85 -11.69
CA ALA A 387 28.06 -11.81 -13.08
C ALA A 387 29.12 -12.36 -14.06
N ALA A 388 30.40 -12.04 -13.84
CA ALA A 388 31.51 -12.55 -14.66
C ALA A 388 31.70 -14.07 -14.52
N LEU A 389 31.58 -14.62 -13.30
CA LEU A 389 31.62 -16.06 -13.03
C LEU A 389 30.49 -16.80 -13.77
N GLU A 390 29.29 -16.21 -13.82
CA GLU A 390 28.16 -16.75 -14.61
C GLU A 390 28.29 -16.54 -16.14
N ARG A 391 29.41 -15.97 -16.62
CA ARG A 391 29.64 -15.59 -18.03
C ARG A 391 28.53 -14.71 -18.62
N LYS A 392 27.95 -13.82 -17.81
CA LYS A 392 26.84 -12.92 -18.21
C LYS A 392 27.27 -11.47 -18.10
N GLY A 393 26.85 -10.64 -19.07
CA GLY A 393 26.91 -9.19 -18.92
C GLY A 393 26.12 -8.76 -17.68
N THR A 394 26.65 -7.80 -16.92
CA THR A 394 26.12 -7.36 -15.61
C THR A 394 24.62 -7.08 -15.62
N ILE A 395 24.13 -6.35 -16.63
CA ILE A 395 22.70 -6.07 -16.83
C ILE A 395 21.89 -7.36 -17.00
N ARG A 396 22.36 -8.33 -17.80
CA ARG A 396 21.66 -9.60 -18.06
C ARG A 396 21.67 -10.53 -16.84
N TRP A 397 22.69 -10.45 -16.00
CA TRP A 397 22.72 -11.10 -14.68
C TRP A 397 21.71 -10.45 -13.73
N LEU A 398 21.64 -9.12 -13.72
CA LEU A 398 20.82 -8.34 -12.80
C LEU A 398 19.30 -8.41 -13.11
N TYR A 399 18.93 -8.68 -14.36
CA TYR A 399 17.56 -9.03 -14.77
C TYR A 399 17.29 -10.55 -14.77
N ARG A 400 18.16 -11.39 -14.21
CA ARG A 400 17.93 -12.84 -14.09
C ARG A 400 16.68 -13.11 -13.24
N GLY A 401 15.74 -13.87 -13.80
CA GLY A 401 14.48 -14.21 -13.12
C GLY A 401 13.38 -13.15 -13.23
N PHE A 402 13.62 -12.03 -13.94
CA PHE A 402 12.68 -10.91 -14.08
C PHE A 402 11.23 -11.38 -14.35
N TRP A 403 11.02 -12.13 -15.42
CA TRP A 403 9.68 -12.63 -15.78
C TRP A 403 8.99 -13.43 -14.68
N TRP A 404 9.71 -14.28 -13.95
CA TRP A 404 9.13 -15.10 -12.88
C TRP A 404 8.87 -14.29 -11.59
N ASN A 405 9.72 -13.30 -11.31
CA ASN A 405 9.53 -12.34 -10.22
C ASN A 405 8.47 -11.28 -10.52
N THR A 406 8.11 -11.10 -11.79
CA THR A 406 7.10 -10.15 -12.28
C THR A 406 5.70 -10.76 -12.37
N LEU A 407 5.61 -12.05 -12.70
CA LEU A 407 4.35 -12.80 -12.80
C LEU A 407 3.79 -13.27 -11.45
N ARG A 408 4.48 -12.98 -10.34
CA ARG A 408 4.26 -13.57 -9.00
C ARG A 408 3.91 -12.53 -7.94
#